data_AF-A0A1L7RGR6-F1
#
_entry.id   AF-A0A1L7RGR6-F1
#
_cell.length_a   1.000
_cell.length_b   1.000
_cell.length_c   1.000
_cell.angle_alpha   90.00
_cell.angle_beta   90.00
_cell.angle_gamma   90.00
#
_symmetry.space_group_name_H-M   'P 1'
#
loop_
_entity.id
_entity.type
_entity.pdbx_description
1 polymer ?
#
loop_
_entity_poly.entity_id
_entity_poly.type
_entity_poly.pdbx_seq_one_letter_code
_entity_poly.pdbx_strand_id
1 'polypeptide(L)'
;MQRTTTTTTSSPDTGLQSLDPARTPSRDATHFRRIIAAKKHVIDAEQDLARAVADARAAGESWTVIGAALGVSKQAAHKRFGHSSPC
;
A
#
# COMPACT_ATOMS: atom_id res chain seq x y z
N MET A 1 -41.21 -13.64 38.86
CA MET A 1 -41.40 -13.11 37.50
C MET A 1 -40.22 -12.21 37.14
N GLN A 2 -39.20 -12.71 36.44
CA GLN A 2 -38.26 -11.87 35.68
C GLN A 2 -37.79 -12.68 34.45
N ARG A 3 -38.06 -12.13 33.26
CA ARG A 3 -37.62 -12.64 31.95
C ARG A 3 -36.22 -12.07 31.69
N THR A 4 -35.21 -12.92 31.60
CA THR A 4 -33.89 -12.56 31.07
C THR A 4 -33.75 -13.18 29.68
N THR A 5 -33.99 -12.37 28.65
CA THR A 5 -33.69 -12.72 27.26
C THR A 5 -32.20 -12.50 27.02
N THR A 6 -31.41 -13.58 27.06
CA THR A 6 -29.99 -13.53 26.71
C THR A 6 -29.85 -13.68 25.20
N THR A 7 -29.45 -12.60 24.53
CA THR A 7 -29.14 -12.53 23.11
C THR A 7 -27.99 -13.47 22.75
N THR A 8 -28.29 -14.60 22.12
CA THR A 8 -27.30 -15.52 21.54
C THR A 8 -26.58 -14.82 20.37
N THR A 9 -25.39 -14.30 20.65
CA THR A 9 -24.46 -13.82 19.61
C THR A 9 -23.85 -15.04 18.94
N SER A 10 -24.39 -15.41 17.77
CA SER A 10 -23.80 -16.42 16.90
C SER A 10 -22.63 -15.79 16.15
N SER A 11 -21.41 -15.96 16.67
CA SER A 11 -20.19 -15.57 15.96
C SER A 11 -19.81 -16.65 14.95
N PRO A 12 -19.51 -16.30 13.69
CA PRO A 12 -19.10 -17.27 12.69
C PRO A 12 -17.70 -17.81 13.02
N ASP A 13 -17.62 -19.14 13.03
CA ASP A 13 -16.42 -19.98 12.91
C ASP A 13 -15.50 -19.44 11.80
N THR A 14 -14.65 -18.47 12.14
CA THR A 14 -13.55 -18.04 11.30
C THR A 14 -12.35 -18.76 11.89
N GLY A 15 -11.67 -19.58 11.09
CA GLY A 15 -10.59 -20.50 11.45
C GLY A 15 -9.34 -19.91 12.16
N LEU A 16 -9.45 -18.72 12.73
CA LEU A 16 -8.49 -18.10 13.65
C LEU A 16 -8.35 -18.84 14.99
N GLN A 17 -9.33 -19.64 15.43
CA GLN A 17 -9.23 -20.33 16.72
C GLN A 17 -8.40 -21.62 16.68
N SER A 18 -8.08 -22.14 15.49
CA SER A 18 -7.23 -23.34 15.31
C SER A 18 -5.74 -23.03 15.18
N LEU A 19 -5.38 -21.74 15.10
CA LEU A 19 -3.98 -21.32 15.05
C LEU A 19 -3.41 -21.36 16.48
N ASP A 20 -2.79 -22.48 16.83
CA ASP A 20 -2.04 -22.65 18.07
C ASP A 20 -0.89 -21.61 18.13
N PRO A 21 -0.97 -20.59 19.01
CA PRO A 21 0.04 -19.53 19.09
C PRO A 21 1.39 -20.02 19.65
N ALA A 22 1.44 -21.22 20.23
CA ALA A 22 2.67 -21.84 20.71
C ALA A 22 3.42 -22.58 19.58
N ARG A 23 2.74 -23.01 18.51
CA ARG A 23 3.41 -23.59 17.31
C ARG A 23 3.89 -22.55 16.31
N THR A 24 3.34 -21.33 16.32
CA THR A 24 3.78 -20.22 15.46
C THR A 24 4.12 -18.96 16.27
N PRO A 25 5.16 -19.02 17.12
CA PRO A 25 5.50 -17.89 17.99
C PRO A 25 6.28 -16.83 17.20
N SER A 26 5.73 -15.61 17.06
CA SER A 26 6.40 -14.32 16.82
C SER A 26 7.34 -14.13 15.58
N ARG A 27 7.90 -15.19 15.00
CA ARG A 27 8.75 -15.17 13.79
C ARG A 27 7.93 -14.73 12.59
N ASP A 28 6.76 -15.33 12.39
CA ASP A 28 5.82 -14.89 11.36
C ASP A 28 5.43 -13.43 11.58
N ALA A 29 5.09 -13.03 12.80
CA ALA A 29 4.79 -11.63 13.08
C ALA A 29 5.97 -10.69 12.77
N THR A 30 7.21 -11.13 12.93
CA THR A 30 8.41 -10.34 12.58
C THR A 30 8.59 -10.23 11.06
N HIS A 31 8.47 -11.34 10.32
CA HIS A 31 8.55 -11.34 8.87
C HIS A 31 7.39 -10.55 8.23
N PHE A 32 6.16 -10.73 8.71
CA PHE A 32 4.99 -9.96 8.28
C PHE A 32 5.15 -8.47 8.58
N ARG A 33 5.61 -8.08 9.78
CA ARG A 33 5.89 -6.65 10.09
C ARG A 33 6.95 -6.06 9.15
N ARG A 34 8.01 -6.82 8.83
CA ARG A 34 9.03 -6.39 7.86
C ARG A 34 8.44 -6.18 6.46
N ILE A 35 7.57 -7.07 6.00
CA ILE A 35 6.88 -6.93 4.70
C ILE A 35 5.99 -5.69 4.70
N ILE A 36 5.21 -5.45 5.77
CA ILE A 36 4.35 -4.26 5.88
C ILE A 36 5.19 -2.98 5.88
N ALA A 37 6.29 -2.95 6.64
CA ALA A 37 7.21 -1.82 6.66
C ALA A 37 7.84 -1.57 5.28
N ALA A 38 8.34 -2.62 4.62
CA ALA A 38 8.89 -2.53 3.27
C ALA A 38 7.86 -2.01 2.26
N LYS A 39 6.62 -2.51 2.33
CA LYS A 39 5.52 -2.02 1.49
C LYS A 39 5.25 -0.55 1.72
N LYS A 40 5.26 -0.08 2.97
CA LYS A 40 5.11 1.33 3.30
C LYS A 40 6.22 2.16 2.66
N HIS A 41 7.49 1.74 2.79
CA HIS A 41 8.61 2.41 2.16
C HIS A 41 8.49 2.47 0.62
N VAL A 42 7.98 1.42 -0.01
CA VAL A 42 7.72 1.43 -1.46
C VAL A 42 6.65 2.48 -1.81
N ILE A 43 5.55 2.52 -1.06
CA ILE A 43 4.48 3.52 -1.29
C ILE A 43 5.01 4.94 -1.10
N ASP A 44 5.75 5.19 -0.02
CA ASP A 44 6.34 6.49 0.28
C ASP A 44 7.31 6.90 -0.85
N ALA A 45 8.18 5.98 -1.30
CA ALA A 45 9.10 6.24 -2.41
C ALA A 45 8.39 6.48 -3.75
N GLU A 46 7.29 5.77 -4.02
CA GLU A 46 6.48 6.00 -5.22
C GLU A 46 5.78 7.37 -5.19
N GLN A 47 5.33 7.82 -4.02
CA GLN A 47 4.76 9.16 -3.83
C GLN A 47 5.81 10.25 -4.01
N ASP A 48 7.00 10.07 -3.44
CA ASP A 48 8.13 10.98 -3.61
C ASP A 48 8.55 11.09 -5.08
N LEU A 49 8.60 9.95 -5.80
CA LEU A 49 8.87 9.94 -7.23
C LEU A 49 7.80 10.69 -8.03
N ALA A 50 6.52 10.48 -7.72
CA ALA A 50 5.42 11.18 -8.39
C ALA A 50 5.49 12.70 -8.14
N ARG A 51 5.82 13.12 -6.92
CA ARG A 51 6.03 14.53 -6.57
C ARG A 51 7.20 15.14 -7.37
N ALA A 52 8.34 14.46 -7.42
CA ALA A 52 9.50 14.92 -8.19
C ALA A 52 9.16 15.07 -9.69
N VAL A 53 8.39 14.14 -10.25
CA VAL A 53 7.91 14.23 -11.64
C VAL A 53 6.96 15.42 -11.83
N ALA A 54 6.05 15.65 -10.89
CA ALA A 54 5.15 16.80 -10.92
C ALA A 54 5.91 18.13 -10.84
N ASP A 55 6.90 18.24 -9.95
CA ASP A 55 7.76 19.41 -9.81
C ASP A 55 8.56 19.67 -11.10
N ALA A 56 9.11 18.63 -11.72
CA ALA A 56 9.78 18.74 -13.02
C ALA A 56 8.81 19.24 -14.11
N ARG A 57 7.59 18.70 -14.17
CA ARG A 57 6.56 19.17 -15.11
C ARG A 57 6.16 20.63 -14.86
N ALA A 58 6.05 21.05 -13.60
CA ALA A 58 5.75 22.43 -13.22
C ALA A 58 6.90 23.38 -13.60
N ALA A 59 8.15 22.92 -13.54
CA ALA A 59 9.32 23.64 -14.04
C ALA A 59 9.39 23.72 -15.59
N GLY A 60 8.48 23.04 -16.29
CA GLY A 60 8.41 23.04 -17.76
C GLY A 60 9.21 21.91 -18.43
N GLU A 61 9.78 20.98 -17.66
CA GLU A 61 10.52 19.85 -18.23
C GLU A 61 9.63 18.98 -19.12
N SER A 62 10.16 18.59 -20.28
CA SER A 62 9.40 17.77 -21.22
C SER A 62 9.31 16.32 -20.75
N TRP A 63 8.22 15.62 -21.12
CA TRP A 63 8.09 14.18 -20.85
C TRP A 63 9.23 13.32 -21.42
N THR A 64 9.93 13.82 -22.45
CA THR A 64 11.10 13.14 -23.01
C THR A 64 12.27 13.15 -22.02
N VAL A 65 12.54 14.30 -21.40
CA VAL A 65 13.62 14.45 -20.40
C VAL A 65 13.31 13.64 -19.15
N ILE A 66 12.06 13.73 -18.68
CA ILE A 66 11.59 12.98 -17.51
C ILE A 66 11.66 11.46 -17.78
N GLY A 67 11.22 11.01 -18.95
CA GLY A 67 11.32 9.60 -19.33
C GLY A 67 12.76 9.10 -19.35
N ALA A 68 13.69 9.89 -19.90
CA ALA A 68 15.11 9.56 -19.92
C ALA A 68 15.69 9.42 -18.50
N ALA A 69 15.35 10.33 -17.58
CA ALA A 69 15.77 10.26 -16.18
C ALA A 69 15.21 9.02 -15.45
N LEU A 70 13.98 8.62 -15.78
CA LEU A 70 13.32 7.44 -15.23
C LEU A 70 13.76 6.12 -15.90
N GLY A 71 14.52 6.16 -16.99
CA GLY A 71 14.90 4.98 -17.77
C GLY A 71 13.72 4.35 -18.54
N VAL A 72 12.68 5.12 -18.84
CA VAL A 72 11.48 4.65 -19.56
C VAL A 72 11.18 5.51 -20.78
N SER A 73 10.32 5.02 -21.67
CA SER A 73 9.88 5.83 -22.81
C SER A 73 9.03 7.02 -22.36
N LYS A 74 9.05 8.12 -23.14
CA LYS A 74 8.17 9.29 -22.96
C LYS A 74 6.71 8.90 -22.76
N GLN A 75 6.22 7.96 -23.57
CA GLN A 75 4.84 7.49 -23.53
C GLN A 75 4.53 6.73 -22.23
N ALA A 76 5.48 5.91 -21.74
CA ALA A 76 5.35 5.22 -20.46
C ALA A 76 5.33 6.20 -19.29
N ALA A 77 6.22 7.20 -19.28
CA ALA A 77 6.23 8.26 -18.28
C ALA A 77 4.92 9.06 -18.29
N HIS A 78 4.47 9.51 -19.46
CA HIS A 78 3.22 10.26 -19.60
C HIS A 78 2.00 9.43 -19.19
N LYS A 79 1.95 8.13 -19.54
CA LYS A 79 0.84 7.26 -19.13
C LYS A 79 0.80 7.09 -17.61
N ARG A 80 1.96 6.93 -16.96
CA ARG A 80 2.05 6.69 -15.51
C ARG A 80 1.77 7.95 -14.69
N PHE A 81 2.29 9.09 -15.10
CA PHE A 81 2.26 10.32 -14.29
C PHE A 81 1.38 11.43 -14.85
N GLY A 82 1.01 11.37 -16.14
CA GLY A 82 0.22 12.41 -16.81
C GLY A 82 -1.26 12.48 -16.41
N HIS A 83 -1.78 11.44 -15.77
CA HIS A 83 -3.16 11.39 -15.26
C HIS A 83 -3.25 11.74 -13.77
N SER A 84 -2.11 11.99 -13.10
CA SER A 84 -2.04 12.19 -11.65
C SER A 84 -2.15 13.66 -11.22
N SER A 85 -2.41 14.59 -12.16
CA SER A 85 -2.66 15.98 -11.79
C SER A 85 -4.04 16.07 -11.14
N PRO A 86 -4.16 16.39 -9.82
CA PRO A 86 -5.42 16.84 -9.28
C PRO A 86 -5.83 18.10 -10.05
N CYS A 87 -7.09 18.14 -10.47
CA CYS A 87 -7.71 19.27 -11.15
C CYS A 87 -7.64 20.56 -10.32
#